data_AF-A0A7Y6ICQ9-F1
#
_entry.id   AF-A0A7Y6ICQ9-F1
#
_cell.length_a   1.000
_cell.length_b   1.000
_cell.length_c   1.000
_cell.angle_alpha   90.00
_cell.angle_beta   90.00
_cell.angle_gamma   90.00
#
_symmetry.space_group_name_H-M   'P 1'
#
loop_
_entity.id
_entity.type
_entity.pdbx_description
1 polymer ?
#
loop_
_entity_poly.entity_id
_entity_poly.type
_entity_poly.pdbx_seq_one_letter_code
_entity_poly.pdbx_strand_id
1 'polypeptide(L)'
;MDELKLIEAVFAEPEPTPEAAAKGRDRLLRLAGEAQAARLDRPRRRWPAALPIRRVALVGALAVTLSAGIIVTQVSLGGSDPHTPGYLIAAPPADAKALLTLAARAAADRSDTVPARGEYVHTRTLAQHSLHTKDKSGGTLSTKVLVSQERWEAADVGKPWLSRSQNLSATGPAPRRYWDRGVEDIVYEPGDCPGQPAYARLGAWPTDPAEVRAKIVAETGEEPLRIWGSLQSLVRESVVRPSLGAALYQVAAGLDGIVLVGDAVDAAGRPGLAVAMDEGDGTRSELIFDRKTYRYLGQRTVNLRDRKVKLPSGGEYTEKKDAVTGTAVLAVELAPGLPEVSPEASRMKIPC
;
A
#
# COMPACT_ATOMS: atom_id res chain seq x y z
N MET A 1 -43.50 -6.91 11.34
CA MET A 1 -42.59 -8.06 11.16
C MET A 1 -41.19 -7.63 11.60
N ASP A 2 -40.29 -8.60 11.78
CA ASP A 2 -38.92 -8.39 12.25
C ASP A 2 -37.95 -8.64 11.10
N GLU A 3 -37.37 -7.55 10.56
CA GLU A 3 -36.58 -7.59 9.33
C GLU A 3 -35.18 -8.21 9.53
N LEU A 4 -34.67 -8.22 10.77
CA LEU A 4 -33.37 -8.83 11.09
C LEU A 4 -33.38 -10.36 10.85
N LYS A 5 -34.49 -11.03 11.18
CA LYS A 5 -34.65 -12.48 10.96
C LYS A 5 -34.73 -12.88 9.49
N LEU A 6 -35.10 -11.93 8.62
CA LEU A 6 -35.11 -12.12 7.17
C LEU A 6 -33.69 -12.10 6.58
N ILE A 7 -32.74 -11.40 7.21
CA ILE A 7 -31.33 -11.40 6.82
C ILE A 7 -30.64 -12.67 7.33
N GLU A 8 -30.89 -13.07 8.57
CA GLU A 8 -30.34 -14.29 9.18
C GLU A 8 -30.70 -15.55 8.37
N ALA A 9 -31.95 -15.63 7.87
CA ALA A 9 -32.41 -16.71 7.00
C ALA A 9 -31.80 -16.74 5.59
N VAL A 10 -31.15 -15.66 5.13
CA VAL A 10 -30.50 -15.57 3.80
C VAL A 10 -29.04 -16.02 3.83
N PHE A 11 -28.39 -15.98 4.99
CA PHE A 11 -26.98 -16.38 5.17
C PHE A 11 -26.80 -17.74 5.87
N ALA A 12 -27.89 -18.40 6.24
CA ALA A 12 -27.85 -19.78 6.74
C ALA A 12 -27.62 -20.77 5.59
N GLU A 13 -26.36 -21.14 5.33
CA GLU A 13 -26.07 -22.33 4.50
C GLU A 13 -26.71 -23.57 5.16
N PRO A 14 -27.58 -24.31 4.46
CA PRO A 14 -28.21 -25.50 5.03
C PRO A 14 -27.16 -26.60 5.23
N GLU A 15 -27.14 -27.24 6.39
CA GLU A 15 -26.24 -28.36 6.64
C GLU A 15 -26.41 -29.45 5.54
N PRO A 16 -25.32 -29.97 4.97
CA PRO A 16 -25.41 -30.92 3.87
C PRO A 16 -26.11 -32.18 4.35
N THR A 17 -27.10 -32.66 3.59
CA THR A 17 -27.88 -33.85 3.96
C THR A 17 -26.95 -35.04 4.23
N PRO A 18 -27.32 -35.98 5.13
CA PRO A 18 -26.46 -37.13 5.43
C PRO A 18 -26.05 -37.93 4.19
N GLU A 19 -26.89 -37.96 3.16
CA GLU A 19 -26.57 -38.55 1.85
C GLU A 19 -25.51 -37.75 1.07
N ALA A 20 -25.63 -36.41 1.02
CA ALA A 20 -24.63 -35.55 0.40
C ALA A 20 -23.27 -35.64 1.13
N ALA A 21 -23.29 -35.67 2.46
CA ALA A 21 -22.09 -35.88 3.29
C ALA A 21 -21.46 -37.27 3.05
N ALA A 22 -22.28 -38.33 2.99
CA ALA A 22 -21.80 -39.68 2.67
C ALA A 22 -21.20 -39.77 1.26
N LYS A 23 -21.83 -39.16 0.26
CA LYS A 23 -21.35 -39.09 -1.13
C LYS A 23 -20.08 -38.27 -1.29
N GLY A 24 -19.92 -37.21 -0.48
CA GLY A 24 -18.67 -36.44 -0.36
C GLY A 24 -17.54 -37.28 0.26
N ARG A 25 -17.83 -38.01 1.34
CA ARG A 25 -16.89 -38.92 2.02
C ARG A 25 -16.45 -40.06 1.11
N ASP A 26 -17.36 -40.68 0.38
CA ASP A 26 -17.04 -41.75 -0.58
C ASP A 26 -16.13 -41.23 -1.71
N ARG A 27 -16.47 -40.07 -2.29
CA ARG A 27 -15.60 -39.40 -3.27
C ARG A 27 -14.20 -39.10 -2.73
N LEU A 28 -14.08 -38.67 -1.47
CA LEU A 28 -12.81 -38.42 -0.80
C LEU A 28 -12.00 -39.72 -0.63
N LEU A 29 -12.63 -40.79 -0.15
CA LEU A 29 -11.99 -42.09 0.08
C LEU A 29 -11.53 -42.74 -1.24
N ARG A 30 -12.34 -42.63 -2.31
CA ARG A 30 -11.95 -43.09 -3.65
C ARG A 30 -10.73 -42.34 -4.17
N LEU A 31 -10.71 -41.00 -4.09
CA LEU A 31 -9.58 -40.19 -4.51
C LEU A 31 -8.31 -40.48 -3.68
N ALA A 32 -8.45 -40.77 -2.39
CA ALA A 32 -7.34 -41.20 -1.54
C ALA A 32 -6.79 -42.57 -1.97
N GLY A 33 -7.67 -43.53 -2.27
CA GLY A 33 -7.30 -44.85 -2.80
C GLY A 33 -6.57 -44.78 -4.14
N GLU A 34 -7.10 -43.99 -5.08
CA GLU A 34 -6.48 -43.73 -6.40
C GLU A 34 -5.08 -43.10 -6.24
N ALA A 35 -4.95 -42.09 -5.37
CA ALA A 35 -3.68 -41.43 -5.06
C ALA A 35 -2.68 -42.29 -4.25
N GLN A 36 -3.11 -43.47 -3.78
CA GLN A 36 -2.27 -44.44 -3.06
C GLN A 36 -1.89 -45.63 -3.95
N ALA A 37 -2.79 -46.10 -4.82
CA ALA A 37 -2.47 -47.05 -5.90
C ALA A 37 -1.42 -46.48 -6.86
N ALA A 38 -1.56 -45.21 -7.26
CA ALA A 38 -0.60 -44.50 -8.12
C ALA A 38 0.82 -44.33 -7.52
N ARG A 39 1.03 -44.70 -6.25
CA ARG A 39 2.37 -44.73 -5.60
C ARG A 39 3.01 -46.12 -5.65
N LEU A 40 2.24 -47.18 -5.90
CA LEU A 40 2.70 -48.56 -5.94
C LEU A 40 3.12 -48.97 -7.36
N ASP A 41 2.37 -48.58 -8.39
CA ASP A 41 2.67 -48.88 -9.80
C ASP A 41 3.68 -47.88 -10.42
N ARG A 42 4.95 -47.96 -9.98
CA ARG A 42 6.09 -47.36 -10.70
C ARG A 42 7.00 -48.45 -11.28
N PRO A 43 6.96 -48.72 -12.61
CA PRO A 43 7.77 -49.77 -13.22
C PRO A 43 9.27 -49.41 -13.18
N ARG A 44 10.09 -50.32 -12.62
CA ARG A 44 11.54 -50.18 -12.50
C ARG A 44 12.25 -50.31 -13.86
N ARG A 45 12.39 -49.19 -14.59
CA ARG A 45 13.23 -49.14 -15.80
C ARG A 45 14.71 -49.26 -15.43
N ARG A 46 15.39 -50.32 -15.88
CA ARG A 46 16.82 -50.57 -15.64
C ARG A 46 17.68 -49.79 -16.65
N TRP A 47 18.72 -49.10 -16.17
CA TRP A 47 19.88 -48.66 -16.96
C TRP A 47 21.17 -49.14 -16.26
N PRO A 48 22.25 -49.47 -17.01
CA PRO A 48 23.48 -50.05 -16.45
C PRO A 48 24.46 -49.01 -15.86
N ALA A 49 25.52 -49.52 -15.23
CA ALA A 49 26.66 -48.77 -14.68
C ALA A 49 27.52 -48.11 -15.79
N ALA A 50 28.55 -47.28 -15.53
CA ALA A 50 29.32 -47.00 -14.29
C ALA A 50 29.97 -45.57 -14.36
N LEU A 51 30.86 -45.09 -13.48
CA LEU A 51 31.54 -45.65 -12.29
C LEU A 51 31.55 -44.57 -11.14
N PRO A 52 32.62 -44.12 -10.43
CA PRO A 52 32.48 -43.23 -9.26
C PRO A 52 33.34 -41.93 -9.25
N ILE A 53 33.01 -40.99 -8.34
CA ILE A 53 33.97 -40.29 -7.47
C ILE A 53 33.28 -39.97 -6.12
N ARG A 54 34.06 -39.64 -5.07
CA ARG A 54 33.78 -40.00 -3.67
C ARG A 54 32.90 -39.01 -2.86
N ARG A 55 32.07 -39.63 -2.01
CA ARG A 55 31.29 -39.16 -0.83
C ARG A 55 32.18 -38.56 0.31
N VAL A 56 31.75 -37.89 1.40
CA VAL A 56 30.46 -37.30 1.93
C VAL A 56 30.73 -36.50 3.23
N ALA A 57 29.95 -35.45 3.54
CA ALA A 57 29.35 -35.08 4.86
C ALA A 57 28.45 -33.81 4.64
N LEU A 58 27.16 -33.68 5.04
CA LEU A 58 26.44 -33.75 6.34
C LEU A 58 26.90 -32.68 7.36
N VAL A 59 26.07 -31.95 8.13
CA VAL A 59 24.65 -32.09 8.62
C VAL A 59 23.96 -30.68 8.63
N GLY A 60 22.63 -30.47 8.58
CA GLY A 60 21.51 -31.41 8.36
C GLY A 60 20.12 -31.11 9.00
N ALA A 61 19.84 -29.96 9.63
CA ALA A 61 18.51 -29.59 10.19
C ALA A 61 17.89 -28.40 9.40
N LEU A 62 16.59 -28.30 9.06
CA LEU A 62 15.31 -28.80 9.59
C LEU A 62 14.72 -28.00 10.76
N ALA A 63 13.81 -27.08 10.44
CA ALA A 63 12.80 -26.54 11.36
C ALA A 63 11.43 -26.61 10.65
N VAL A 64 10.43 -27.19 11.30
CA VAL A 64 9.07 -27.34 10.76
C VAL A 64 8.12 -26.49 11.58
N THR A 65 7.44 -25.53 10.95
CA THR A 65 6.30 -24.81 11.52
C THR A 65 5.06 -25.08 10.68
N LEU A 66 4.10 -25.80 11.26
CA LEU A 66 2.82 -26.12 10.64
C LEU A 66 1.90 -24.90 10.64
N SER A 67 1.43 -24.49 9.45
CA SER A 67 0.26 -23.64 9.25
C SER A 67 -0.35 -23.95 7.88
N ALA A 68 -1.66 -23.80 7.77
CA ALA A 68 -2.48 -24.48 6.76
C ALA A 68 -2.25 -24.04 5.30
N GLY A 69 -2.52 -24.97 4.36
CA GLY A 69 -3.14 -24.59 3.09
C GLY A 69 -2.27 -24.39 1.85
N ILE A 70 -1.00 -24.82 1.81
CA ILE A 70 -0.19 -24.71 0.57
C ILE A 70 -0.50 -25.86 -0.40
N ILE A 71 -1.15 -25.54 -1.53
CA ILE A 71 -1.22 -26.44 -2.69
C ILE A 71 0.15 -26.44 -3.38
N VAL A 72 1.01 -27.40 -3.02
CA VAL A 72 2.29 -27.62 -3.70
C VAL A 72 2.05 -28.35 -5.02
N THR A 73 1.71 -27.61 -6.08
CA THR A 73 1.84 -28.11 -7.45
C THR A 73 3.30 -28.41 -7.74
N GLN A 74 3.61 -29.64 -8.17
CA GLN A 74 5.00 -30.03 -8.43
C GLN A 74 5.48 -29.37 -9.73
N VAL A 75 6.44 -28.45 -9.62
CA VAL A 75 7.09 -27.83 -10.78
C VAL A 75 7.93 -28.88 -11.48
N SER A 76 7.48 -29.34 -12.65
CA SER A 76 8.25 -30.27 -13.48
C SER A 76 9.39 -29.53 -14.18
N LEU A 77 10.61 -30.01 -14.00
CA LEU A 77 11.79 -29.48 -14.69
C LEU A 77 11.89 -30.04 -16.12
N GLY A 78 11.98 -29.15 -17.10
CA GLY A 78 12.29 -29.48 -18.50
C GLY A 78 11.07 -29.63 -19.41
N GLY A 79 11.06 -28.85 -20.50
CA GLY A 79 9.99 -28.82 -21.50
C GLY A 79 9.87 -27.44 -22.13
N SER A 80 10.75 -27.12 -23.10
CA SER A 80 10.77 -25.84 -23.79
C SER A 80 9.76 -25.83 -24.96
N ASP A 81 8.65 -25.13 -24.79
CA ASP A 81 7.59 -25.03 -25.82
C ASP A 81 7.15 -23.55 -25.98
N PRO A 82 7.33 -22.87 -27.14
CA PRO A 82 7.30 -21.40 -27.20
C PRO A 82 5.93 -20.71 -27.12
N HIS A 83 4.82 -21.46 -27.08
CA HIS A 83 3.48 -20.91 -27.36
C HIS A 83 2.50 -20.93 -26.17
N THR A 84 2.98 -21.12 -24.94
CA THR A 84 2.16 -20.90 -23.73
C THR A 84 2.51 -19.55 -23.10
N PRO A 85 1.55 -18.61 -22.93
CA PRO A 85 1.71 -17.43 -22.08
C PRO A 85 1.81 -17.86 -20.61
N GLY A 86 2.98 -18.38 -20.23
CA GLY A 86 3.27 -18.81 -18.88
C GLY A 86 3.15 -17.64 -17.92
N TYR A 87 2.09 -17.62 -17.12
CA TYR A 87 1.96 -16.73 -15.98
C TYR A 87 3.01 -17.15 -14.94
N LEU A 88 4.25 -16.72 -15.15
CA LEU A 88 5.30 -16.75 -14.15
C LEU A 88 4.83 -15.84 -13.03
N ILE A 89 4.15 -16.44 -12.04
CA ILE A 89 3.93 -15.81 -10.74
C ILE A 89 5.33 -15.65 -10.14
N ALA A 90 5.92 -14.48 -10.36
CA ALA A 90 7.17 -14.10 -9.74
C ALA A 90 7.03 -14.35 -8.24
N ALA A 91 7.97 -15.09 -7.66
CA ALA A 91 7.94 -15.37 -6.24
C ALA A 91 7.86 -14.04 -5.48
N PRO A 92 7.02 -13.91 -4.43
CA PRO A 92 6.98 -12.71 -3.61
C PRO A 92 8.40 -12.33 -3.15
N PRO A 93 8.73 -11.02 -3.10
CA PRO A 93 10.06 -10.58 -2.68
C PRO A 93 10.42 -11.17 -1.32
N ALA A 94 11.63 -11.70 -1.21
CA ALA A 94 12.08 -12.42 -0.02
C ALA A 94 12.24 -11.51 1.21
N ASP A 95 12.50 -10.22 0.98
CA ASP A 95 12.72 -9.21 2.02
C ASP A 95 12.32 -7.80 1.52
N ALA A 96 12.48 -6.80 2.39
CA ALA A 96 12.15 -5.41 2.10
C ALA A 96 13.02 -4.78 1.00
N LYS A 97 14.30 -5.16 0.93
CA LYS A 97 15.26 -4.65 -0.05
C LYS A 97 14.94 -5.18 -1.45
N ALA A 98 14.51 -6.44 -1.55
CA ALA A 98 13.99 -7.03 -2.78
C ALA A 98 12.71 -6.30 -3.25
N LEU A 99 11.75 -6.04 -2.35
CA LEU A 99 10.54 -5.28 -2.69
C LEU A 99 10.88 -3.86 -3.17
N LEU A 100 11.74 -3.13 -2.45
CA LEU A 100 12.14 -1.77 -2.84
C LEU A 100 12.96 -1.73 -4.14
N THR A 101 13.78 -2.75 -4.40
CA THR A 101 14.49 -2.88 -5.69
C THR A 101 13.52 -3.12 -6.85
N LEU A 102 12.45 -3.90 -6.63
CA LEU A 102 11.40 -4.11 -7.62
C LEU A 102 10.53 -2.86 -7.82
N ALA A 103 10.18 -2.16 -6.74
CA ALA A 103 9.48 -0.88 -6.79
C ALA A 103 10.29 0.21 -7.50
N ALA A 104 11.62 0.23 -7.32
CA ALA A 104 12.50 1.15 -8.02
C ALA A 104 12.52 0.92 -9.53
N ARG A 105 12.54 -0.36 -9.98
CA ARG A 105 12.40 -0.70 -11.40
C ARG A 105 11.02 -0.34 -11.93
N ALA A 106 9.96 -0.75 -11.24
CA ALA A 106 8.58 -0.42 -11.60
C ALA A 106 8.26 1.08 -11.60
N ALA A 107 9.05 1.90 -10.89
CA ALA A 107 9.04 3.35 -11.03
C ALA A 107 9.80 3.80 -12.28
N ALA A 108 11.05 3.38 -12.49
CA ALA A 108 11.88 3.73 -13.64
C ALA A 108 11.30 3.30 -15.00
N ASP A 109 10.58 2.17 -15.05
CA ASP A 109 9.94 1.64 -16.25
C ASP A 109 8.67 2.43 -16.67
N ARG A 110 8.27 3.47 -15.91
CA ARG A 110 7.17 4.37 -16.28
C ARG A 110 7.66 5.49 -17.20
N SER A 111 6.86 5.83 -18.20
CA SER A 111 7.00 7.07 -18.96
C SER A 111 6.93 8.29 -18.03
N ASP A 112 7.93 9.16 -18.13
CA ASP A 112 7.94 10.47 -17.44
C ASP A 112 7.04 11.46 -18.19
N THR A 113 5.75 11.36 -17.93
CA THR A 113 4.70 12.17 -18.56
C THR A 113 4.72 13.59 -17.99
N VAL A 114 5.67 14.40 -18.44
CA VAL A 114 5.77 15.82 -18.10
C VAL A 114 4.58 16.58 -18.74
N PRO A 115 3.81 17.38 -17.98
CA PRO A 115 2.75 18.22 -18.52
C PRO A 115 3.30 19.26 -19.48
N ALA A 116 2.62 19.49 -20.59
CA ALA A 116 2.94 20.57 -21.51
C ALA A 116 2.63 21.95 -20.89
N ARG A 117 3.10 23.02 -21.55
CA ARG A 117 2.89 24.38 -21.07
C ARG A 117 1.39 24.71 -20.97
N GLY A 118 0.94 24.93 -19.74
CA GLY A 118 -0.46 25.24 -19.42
C GLY A 118 -1.35 24.05 -19.11
N GLU A 119 -0.84 22.82 -19.20
CA GLU A 119 -1.46 21.65 -18.61
C GLU A 119 -1.20 21.58 -17.10
N TYR A 120 -1.94 20.69 -16.44
CA TYR A 120 -1.93 20.46 -15.01
C TYR A 120 -1.69 18.97 -14.75
N VAL A 121 -0.98 18.64 -13.67
CA VAL A 121 -0.98 17.29 -13.12
C VAL A 121 -2.19 17.16 -12.20
N HIS A 122 -3.17 16.35 -12.60
CA HIS A 122 -4.26 15.93 -11.73
C HIS A 122 -3.79 14.75 -10.87
N THR A 123 -3.98 14.84 -9.56
CA THR A 123 -3.70 13.77 -8.60
C THR A 123 -4.92 13.55 -7.72
N ARG A 124 -5.42 12.31 -7.70
CA ARG A 124 -6.54 11.90 -6.85
C ARG A 124 -6.08 10.87 -5.83
N THR A 125 -6.42 11.12 -4.57
CA THR A 125 -6.12 10.24 -3.45
C THR A 125 -7.34 10.02 -2.56
N LEU A 126 -7.32 8.94 -1.78
CA LEU A 126 -8.09 8.82 -0.54
C LEU A 126 -7.15 9.02 0.66
N ALA A 127 -7.65 9.63 1.73
CA ALA A 127 -6.96 9.79 3.00
C ALA A 127 -7.90 9.44 4.18
N GLN A 128 -7.35 8.84 5.23
CA GLN A 128 -8.04 8.58 6.50
C GLN A 128 -7.61 9.58 7.57
N HIS A 129 -8.47 10.55 7.88
CA HIS A 129 -8.21 11.58 8.90
C HIS A 129 -8.89 11.24 10.22
N SER A 130 -8.32 11.72 11.34
CA SER A 130 -8.97 11.62 12.66
C SER A 130 -9.77 12.89 12.94
N LEU A 131 -11.10 12.78 13.00
CA LEU A 131 -11.96 13.80 13.58
C LEU A 131 -12.09 13.56 15.08
N HIS A 132 -11.87 14.62 15.87
CA HIS A 132 -12.05 14.61 17.32
C HIS A 132 -13.25 15.44 17.73
N THR A 133 -14.12 14.85 18.54
CA THR A 133 -15.30 15.52 19.13
C THR A 133 -15.34 15.30 20.63
N LYS A 134 -16.21 16.03 21.34
CA LYS A 134 -16.44 15.84 22.77
C LYS A 134 -17.77 15.12 23.00
N ASP A 135 -17.78 14.17 23.93
CA ASP A 135 -19.02 13.59 24.46
C ASP A 135 -19.67 14.50 25.52
N LYS A 136 -20.83 14.07 26.06
CA LYS A 136 -21.59 14.82 27.07
C LYS A 136 -20.87 15.00 28.42
N SER A 137 -19.82 14.23 28.68
CA SER A 137 -18.97 14.32 29.89
C SER A 137 -17.66 15.08 29.66
N GLY A 138 -17.40 15.56 28.43
CA GLY A 138 -16.14 16.20 28.04
C GLY A 138 -15.04 15.21 27.66
N GLY A 139 -15.34 13.91 27.60
CA GLY A 139 -14.44 12.89 27.06
C GLY A 139 -14.19 13.12 25.57
N THR A 140 -12.97 12.81 25.12
CA THR A 140 -12.59 12.96 23.71
C THR A 140 -12.97 11.70 22.93
N LEU A 141 -13.89 11.87 21.98
CA LEU A 141 -14.23 10.84 21.00
C LEU A 141 -13.34 10.99 19.76
N SER A 142 -12.99 9.87 19.14
CA SER A 142 -12.27 9.84 17.86
C SER A 142 -13.12 9.12 16.81
N THR A 143 -13.23 9.72 15.63
CA THR A 143 -13.92 9.17 14.46
C THR A 143 -12.95 9.21 13.28
N LYS A 144 -12.73 8.09 12.60
CA LYS A 144 -11.92 8.07 11.38
C LYS A 144 -12.83 8.50 10.22
N VAL A 145 -12.39 9.46 9.41
CA VAL A 145 -13.13 10.00 8.26
C VAL A 145 -12.35 9.67 6.99
N LEU A 146 -13.01 9.07 6.01
CA LEU A 146 -12.43 8.79 4.70
C LEU A 146 -12.71 9.98 3.78
N VAL A 147 -11.66 10.54 3.19
CA VAL A 147 -11.70 11.80 2.44
C VAL A 147 -11.10 11.60 1.05
N SER A 148 -11.84 11.97 0.00
CA SER A 148 -11.28 12.14 -1.34
C SER A 148 -10.52 13.47 -1.36
N GLN A 149 -9.27 13.45 -1.78
CA GLN A 149 -8.45 14.65 -1.99
C GLN A 149 -7.94 14.65 -3.43
N GLU A 150 -8.34 15.66 -4.19
CA GLU A 150 -7.97 15.87 -5.60
C GLU A 150 -7.17 17.18 -5.72
N ARG A 151 -6.09 17.17 -6.49
CA ARG A 151 -5.20 18.33 -6.71
C ARG A 151 -4.93 18.50 -8.20
N TRP A 152 -4.99 19.73 -8.70
CA TRP A 152 -4.61 20.09 -10.07
C TRP A 152 -3.49 21.11 -10.02
N GLU A 153 -2.25 20.66 -10.19
CA GLU A 153 -1.04 21.48 -10.08
C GLU A 153 -0.51 21.86 -11.47
N ALA A 154 -0.36 23.15 -11.75
CA ALA A 154 0.07 23.64 -13.05
C ALA A 154 1.53 23.29 -13.37
N ALA A 155 1.83 23.04 -14.64
CA ALA A 155 3.20 22.99 -15.16
C ALA A 155 3.93 24.34 -15.06
N ASP A 156 3.20 25.45 -15.27
CA ASP A 156 3.74 26.80 -15.24
C ASP A 156 3.86 27.32 -13.80
N VAL A 157 5.07 27.71 -13.39
CA VAL A 157 5.27 28.55 -12.20
C VAL A 157 4.49 29.86 -12.39
N GLY A 158 3.69 30.26 -11.39
CA GLY A 158 2.86 31.46 -11.45
C GLY A 158 1.48 31.28 -12.09
N LYS A 159 1.02 30.03 -12.31
CA LYS A 159 -0.42 29.74 -12.49
C LYS A 159 -1.08 29.32 -11.17
N PRO A 160 -2.39 29.57 -11.01
CA PRO A 160 -3.13 29.07 -9.85
C PRO A 160 -3.21 27.55 -9.88
N TRP A 161 -3.39 26.92 -8.72
CA TRP A 161 -3.66 25.48 -8.59
C TRP A 161 -4.85 25.23 -7.66
N LEU A 162 -5.55 24.11 -7.85
CA LEU A 162 -6.75 23.75 -7.08
C LEU A 162 -6.45 22.56 -6.17
N SER A 163 -6.93 22.62 -4.93
CA SER A 163 -7.15 21.46 -4.08
C SER A 163 -8.65 21.33 -3.81
N ARG A 164 -9.21 20.15 -4.05
CA ARG A 164 -10.60 19.78 -3.74
C ARG A 164 -10.60 18.68 -2.70
N SER A 165 -11.43 18.80 -1.68
CA SER A 165 -11.64 17.74 -0.69
C SER A 165 -13.12 17.44 -0.47
N GLN A 166 -13.46 16.17 -0.35
CA GLN A 166 -14.80 15.71 -0.02
C GLN A 166 -14.75 14.56 0.99
N ASN A 167 -15.44 14.71 2.10
CA ASN A 167 -15.52 13.69 3.14
C ASN A 167 -16.59 12.67 2.72
N LEU A 168 -16.17 11.44 2.38
CA LEU A 168 -17.00 10.41 1.76
C LEU A 168 -17.80 9.59 2.78
N SER A 169 -17.15 9.22 3.88
CA SER A 169 -17.72 8.38 4.93
C SER A 169 -16.96 8.54 6.24
N ALA A 170 -17.52 8.03 7.33
CA ALA A 170 -16.86 8.01 8.63
C ALA A 170 -17.15 6.73 9.42
N THR A 171 -16.19 6.32 10.22
CA THR A 171 -16.28 5.18 11.15
C THR A 171 -15.94 5.67 12.55
N GLY A 172 -16.97 5.76 13.39
CA GLY A 172 -16.87 6.27 14.75
C GLY A 172 -18.17 6.94 15.22
N PRO A 173 -18.18 7.49 16.45
CA PRO A 173 -19.40 7.98 17.10
C PRO A 173 -19.86 9.38 16.67
N ALA A 174 -19.11 10.14 15.87
CA ALA A 174 -19.48 11.51 15.51
C ALA A 174 -20.65 11.55 14.49
N PRO A 175 -21.80 12.20 14.82
CA PRO A 175 -22.90 12.39 13.87
C PRO A 175 -22.48 13.10 12.57
N ARG A 176 -23.14 12.77 11.45
CA ARG A 176 -22.81 13.23 10.09
C ARG A 176 -22.49 14.74 10.00
N ARG A 177 -23.27 15.60 10.64
CA ARG A 177 -23.10 17.06 10.68
C ARG A 177 -21.75 17.59 11.21
N TYR A 178 -20.90 16.75 11.81
CA TYR A 178 -19.57 17.13 12.29
C TYR A 178 -18.44 16.76 11.34
N TRP A 179 -18.68 15.90 10.35
CA TRP A 179 -17.68 15.48 9.36
C TRP A 179 -18.12 15.73 7.92
N ASP A 180 -19.41 15.68 7.60
CA ASP A 180 -19.90 16.05 6.27
C ASP A 180 -19.86 17.57 6.12
N ARG A 181 -19.07 18.01 5.14
CA ARG A 181 -18.76 19.40 4.81
C ARG A 181 -19.13 19.72 3.35
N GLY A 182 -19.75 18.78 2.63
CA GLY A 182 -19.91 18.88 1.19
C GLY A 182 -18.58 18.73 0.44
N VAL A 183 -18.41 19.50 -0.63
CA VAL A 183 -17.16 19.61 -1.40
C VAL A 183 -16.49 20.94 -1.03
N GLU A 184 -15.27 20.87 -0.53
CA GLU A 184 -14.46 22.04 -0.18
C GLU A 184 -13.39 22.27 -1.26
N ASP A 185 -13.46 23.43 -1.92
CA ASP A 185 -12.46 23.87 -2.89
C ASP A 185 -11.56 24.94 -2.28
N ILE A 186 -10.25 24.80 -2.50
CA ILE A 186 -9.23 25.81 -2.20
C ILE A 186 -8.44 26.11 -3.47
N VAL A 187 -8.62 27.32 -4.00
CA VAL A 187 -7.81 27.87 -5.09
C VAL A 187 -6.59 28.55 -4.48
N TYR A 188 -5.42 28.09 -4.85
CA TYR A 188 -4.15 28.70 -4.50
C TYR A 188 -3.77 29.68 -5.61
N GLU A 189 -3.75 30.97 -5.28
CA GLU A 189 -3.41 32.04 -6.21
C GLU A 189 -1.90 32.37 -6.13
N PRO A 190 -1.25 32.72 -7.26
CA PRO A 190 0.15 33.12 -7.27
C PRO A 190 0.42 34.28 -6.28
N GLY A 191 1.37 34.06 -5.38
CA GLY A 191 1.90 35.09 -4.48
C GLY A 191 3.09 35.83 -5.09
N ASP A 192 3.51 36.92 -4.44
CA ASP A 192 4.66 37.73 -4.85
C ASP A 192 6.01 36.98 -4.71
N CYS A 193 6.04 35.92 -3.89
CA CYS A 193 7.05 34.86 -3.95
C CYS A 193 6.43 33.57 -4.50
N PRO A 194 7.14 32.82 -5.38
CA PRO A 194 6.64 31.58 -5.96
C PRO A 194 6.81 30.40 -4.98
N GLY A 195 5.95 30.34 -3.95
CA GLY A 195 5.75 29.11 -3.19
C GLY A 195 5.27 28.01 -4.13
N GLN A 196 6.13 27.03 -4.40
CA GLN A 196 5.94 26.14 -5.56
C GLN A 196 4.98 24.98 -5.27
N PRO A 197 4.11 24.59 -6.22
CA PRO A 197 3.37 23.34 -6.17
C PRO A 197 4.31 22.15 -5.96
N ALA A 198 3.80 21.06 -5.36
CA ALA A 198 4.58 19.87 -5.10
C ALA A 198 5.23 19.31 -6.37
N TYR A 199 4.53 19.35 -7.52
CA TYR A 199 5.08 18.91 -8.80
C TYR A 199 6.32 19.72 -9.23
N ALA A 200 6.24 21.05 -9.22
CA ALA A 200 7.36 21.91 -9.58
C ALA A 200 8.52 21.80 -8.58
N ARG A 201 8.20 21.78 -7.27
CA ARG A 201 9.14 21.60 -6.16
C ARG A 201 9.90 20.27 -6.26
N LEU A 202 9.23 19.19 -6.63
CA LEU A 202 9.82 17.85 -6.82
C LEU A 202 10.54 17.71 -8.16
N GLY A 203 10.11 18.44 -9.20
CA GLY A 203 10.78 18.49 -10.50
C GLY A 203 12.22 19.01 -10.43
N ALA A 204 12.55 19.80 -9.40
CA ALA A 204 13.88 20.32 -9.11
C ALA A 204 14.76 19.43 -8.19
N TRP A 205 14.31 18.23 -7.82
CA TRP A 205 15.14 17.29 -7.07
C TRP A 205 16.13 16.54 -7.98
N PRO A 206 17.31 16.15 -7.46
CA PRO A 206 18.20 15.24 -8.18
C PRO A 206 17.53 13.88 -8.43
N THR A 207 17.99 13.16 -9.44
CA THR A 207 17.46 11.82 -9.78
C THR A 207 18.48 10.70 -9.63
N ASP A 208 19.70 11.01 -9.19
CA ASP A 208 20.66 10.00 -8.73
C ASP A 208 20.39 9.60 -7.26
N PRO A 209 20.42 8.31 -6.87
CA PRO A 209 20.14 7.87 -5.51
C PRO A 209 21.11 8.42 -4.45
N ALA A 210 22.40 8.59 -4.78
CA ALA A 210 23.39 9.13 -3.84
C ALA A 210 23.19 10.63 -3.64
N GLU A 211 22.88 11.38 -4.71
CA GLU A 211 22.51 12.81 -4.61
C GLU A 211 21.19 13.00 -3.82
N VAL A 212 20.17 12.16 -4.06
CA VAL A 212 18.91 12.17 -3.29
C VAL A 212 19.17 11.87 -1.82
N ARG A 213 19.98 10.84 -1.49
CA ARG A 213 20.37 10.57 -0.10
C ARG A 213 21.11 11.76 0.51
N ALA A 214 22.10 12.31 -0.18
CA ALA A 214 22.90 13.43 0.30
C ALA A 214 22.03 14.67 0.60
N LYS A 215 21.05 14.97 -0.26
CA LYS A 215 20.09 16.05 -0.04
C LYS A 215 19.20 15.82 1.18
N ILE A 216 18.63 14.62 1.35
CA ILE A 216 17.81 14.28 2.52
C ILE A 216 18.65 14.33 3.81
N VAL A 217 19.89 13.83 3.77
CA VAL A 217 20.83 13.86 4.89
C VAL A 217 21.22 15.28 5.28
N ALA A 218 21.44 16.17 4.31
CA ALA A 218 21.72 17.59 4.57
C ALA A 218 20.53 18.33 5.21
N GLU A 219 19.30 17.91 4.90
CA GLU A 219 18.06 18.51 5.42
C GLU A 219 17.61 17.95 6.77
N THR A 220 17.91 16.67 7.07
CA THR A 220 17.35 15.97 8.24
C THR A 220 18.39 15.32 9.18
N GLY A 221 19.60 15.03 8.69
CA GLY A 221 20.63 14.23 9.36
C GLY A 221 20.68 12.77 8.88
N GLU A 222 21.67 12.01 9.36
CA GLU A 222 21.92 10.63 8.91
C GLU A 222 21.08 9.54 9.61
N GLU A 223 20.26 9.91 10.59
CA GLU A 223 19.42 8.98 11.34
C GLU A 223 18.41 8.27 10.40
N PRO A 224 18.41 6.91 10.30
CA PRO A 224 17.59 6.19 9.31
C PRO A 224 16.09 6.53 9.37
N LEU A 225 15.55 6.74 10.57
CA LEU A 225 14.15 7.13 10.78
C LEU A 225 13.81 8.51 10.20
N ARG A 226 14.76 9.46 10.21
CA ARG A 226 14.56 10.79 9.59
C ARG A 226 14.63 10.73 8.07
N ILE A 227 15.58 9.96 7.54
CA ILE A 227 15.66 9.70 6.10
C ILE A 227 14.35 9.04 5.64
N TRP A 228 13.86 8.05 6.38
CA TRP A 228 12.57 7.38 6.16
C TRP A 228 11.37 8.34 6.21
N GLY A 229 11.25 9.17 7.24
CA GLY A 229 10.18 10.18 7.34
C GLY A 229 10.20 11.18 6.19
N SER A 230 11.39 11.59 5.73
CA SER A 230 11.56 12.43 4.54
C SER A 230 11.15 11.70 3.25
N LEU A 231 11.61 10.46 3.05
CA LEU A 231 11.22 9.61 1.92
C LEU A 231 9.69 9.46 1.83
N GLN A 232 9.02 9.16 2.96
CA GLN A 232 7.56 9.11 3.01
C GLN A 232 6.93 10.46 2.68
N SER A 233 7.47 11.56 3.19
CA SER A 233 6.94 12.90 2.90
C SER A 233 7.02 13.24 1.41
N LEU A 234 8.10 12.87 0.72
CA LEU A 234 8.27 13.07 -0.72
C LEU A 234 7.37 12.14 -1.54
N VAL A 235 7.25 10.86 -1.17
CA VAL A 235 6.43 9.87 -1.88
C VAL A 235 4.92 10.13 -1.71
N ARG A 236 4.48 10.63 -0.55
CA ARG A 236 3.07 10.96 -0.26
C ARG A 236 2.49 12.01 -1.20
N GLU A 237 3.29 12.97 -1.66
CA GLU A 237 2.87 14.01 -2.62
C GLU A 237 2.34 13.43 -3.93
N SER A 238 2.69 12.16 -4.25
CA SER A 238 2.17 11.35 -5.36
C SER A 238 2.50 11.83 -6.79
N VAL A 239 2.79 13.12 -6.98
CA VAL A 239 3.29 13.75 -8.21
C VAL A 239 4.79 13.53 -8.47
N VAL A 240 5.36 12.46 -7.91
CA VAL A 240 6.79 12.13 -8.02
C VAL A 240 7.11 11.59 -9.41
N ARG A 241 8.06 12.24 -10.11
CA ARG A 241 8.55 11.77 -11.42
C ARG A 241 9.13 10.34 -11.33
N PRO A 242 8.94 9.47 -12.35
CA PRO A 242 9.44 8.09 -12.40
C PRO A 242 10.87 7.88 -11.89
N SER A 243 11.80 8.70 -12.35
CA SER A 243 13.23 8.65 -11.99
C SER A 243 13.49 9.03 -10.53
N LEU A 244 12.86 10.09 -10.02
CA LEU A 244 12.93 10.47 -8.60
C LEU A 244 12.30 9.37 -7.72
N GLY A 245 11.17 8.80 -8.12
CA GLY A 245 10.54 7.68 -7.42
C GLY A 245 11.48 6.47 -7.33
N ALA A 246 12.13 6.11 -8.43
CA ALA A 246 13.13 5.05 -8.47
C ALA A 246 14.32 5.33 -7.53
N ALA A 247 14.83 6.56 -7.50
CA ALA A 247 15.90 6.97 -6.60
C ALA A 247 15.48 6.89 -5.12
N LEU A 248 14.30 7.41 -4.76
CA LEU A 248 13.77 7.36 -3.39
C LEU A 248 13.64 5.90 -2.89
N TYR A 249 13.15 4.97 -3.72
CA TYR A 249 13.08 3.55 -3.35
C TYR A 249 14.45 2.87 -3.27
N GLN A 250 15.45 3.30 -4.07
CA GLN A 250 16.83 2.81 -3.93
C GLN A 250 17.52 3.34 -2.66
N VAL A 251 17.27 4.59 -2.26
CA VAL A 251 17.72 5.12 -0.95
C VAL A 251 17.08 4.33 0.19
N ALA A 252 15.77 4.09 0.14
CA ALA A 252 15.08 3.24 1.11
C ALA A 252 15.67 1.81 1.17
N ALA A 253 16.03 1.22 0.03
CA ALA A 253 16.63 -0.12 -0.04
C ALA A 253 18.03 -0.24 0.60
N GLY A 254 18.61 0.89 1.02
CA GLY A 254 19.85 0.99 1.79
C GLY A 254 19.68 1.43 3.24
N LEU A 255 18.44 1.54 3.77
CA LEU A 255 18.19 1.88 5.17
C LEU A 255 18.04 0.63 6.05
N ASP A 256 18.77 0.61 7.16
CA ASP A 256 18.58 -0.36 8.23
C ASP A 256 17.22 -0.15 8.94
N GLY A 257 16.69 -1.21 9.55
CA GLY A 257 15.44 -1.19 10.30
C GLY A 257 14.16 -1.35 9.46
N ILE A 258 14.25 -1.37 8.13
CA ILE A 258 13.09 -1.61 7.25
C ILE A 258 12.78 -3.11 7.15
N VAL A 259 11.52 -3.49 7.39
CA VAL A 259 10.99 -4.86 7.31
C VAL A 259 9.90 -5.02 6.24
N LEU A 260 9.69 -6.25 5.78
CA LEU A 260 8.65 -6.60 4.81
C LEU A 260 7.33 -6.97 5.51
N VAL A 261 6.21 -6.48 5.00
CA VAL A 261 4.85 -6.80 5.44
C VAL A 261 4.05 -7.33 4.24
N GLY A 262 3.67 -8.61 4.26
CA GLY A 262 3.06 -9.30 3.11
C GLY A 262 1.57 -9.03 2.90
N ASP A 263 0.89 -8.48 3.90
CA ASP A 263 -0.57 -8.38 4.04
C ASP A 263 -1.07 -6.94 4.25
N ALA A 264 -0.36 -5.98 3.66
CA ALA A 264 -0.78 -4.58 3.66
C ALA A 264 -2.08 -4.35 2.83
N VAL A 265 -2.87 -3.37 3.27
CA VAL A 265 -4.07 -2.87 2.58
C VAL A 265 -4.07 -1.36 2.70
N ASP A 266 -4.32 -0.66 1.59
CA ASP A 266 -4.34 0.80 1.51
C ASP A 266 -5.71 1.42 1.89
N ALA A 267 -5.80 2.76 1.90
CA ALA A 267 -7.05 3.46 2.20
C ALA A 267 -8.19 3.28 1.18
N ALA A 268 -7.93 2.62 0.04
CA ALA A 268 -8.92 2.23 -0.96
C ALA A 268 -9.34 0.75 -0.85
N GLY A 269 -8.82 0.02 0.15
CA GLY A 269 -9.10 -1.42 0.33
C GLY A 269 -8.30 -2.33 -0.61
N ARG A 270 -7.30 -1.81 -1.33
CA ARG A 270 -6.50 -2.61 -2.28
C ARG A 270 -5.41 -3.40 -1.53
N PRO A 271 -5.34 -4.73 -1.68
CA PRO A 271 -4.31 -5.54 -1.02
C PRO A 271 -2.96 -5.39 -1.73
N GLY A 272 -1.91 -5.08 -0.97
CA GLY A 272 -0.55 -4.84 -1.43
C GLY A 272 0.49 -5.72 -0.74
N LEU A 273 1.75 -5.41 -1.01
CA LEU A 273 2.89 -5.68 -0.12
C LEU A 273 3.32 -4.33 0.47
N ALA A 274 3.95 -4.29 1.63
CA ALA A 274 4.54 -3.06 2.14
C ALA A 274 5.96 -3.26 2.67
N VAL A 275 6.74 -2.19 2.63
CA VAL A 275 7.91 -2.04 3.50
C VAL A 275 7.58 -1.10 4.66
N ALA A 276 8.13 -1.39 5.84
CA ALA A 276 7.73 -0.76 7.07
C ALA A 276 8.90 -0.48 8.01
N MET A 277 8.82 0.59 8.81
CA MET A 277 9.77 0.92 9.88
C MET A 277 9.01 1.23 11.18
N ASP A 278 9.56 0.82 12.32
CA ASP A 278 9.07 1.22 13.65
C ASP A 278 9.50 2.68 13.93
N GLU A 279 8.55 3.54 14.28
CA GLU A 279 8.77 4.96 14.56
C GLU A 279 9.31 5.20 15.99
N GLY A 280 9.45 4.15 16.81
CA GLY A 280 9.83 4.21 18.23
C GLY A 280 8.76 4.78 19.17
N ASP A 281 7.81 5.56 18.63
CA ASP A 281 6.72 6.21 19.36
C ASP A 281 5.55 5.25 19.73
N GLY A 282 5.67 3.98 19.35
CA GLY A 282 4.63 2.95 19.44
C GLY A 282 3.81 2.77 18.17
N THR A 283 4.23 3.35 17.04
CA THR A 283 3.66 3.10 15.71
C THR A 283 4.67 2.51 14.74
N ARG A 284 4.15 1.90 13.68
CA ARG A 284 4.90 1.46 12.50
C ARG A 284 4.31 2.16 11.28
N SER A 285 5.15 2.82 10.49
CA SER A 285 4.72 3.44 9.23
C SER A 285 5.14 2.57 8.05
N GLU A 286 4.33 2.57 6.99
CA GLU A 286 4.40 1.58 5.90
C GLU A 286 4.18 2.25 4.54
N LEU A 287 5.07 1.99 3.58
CA LEU A 287 4.85 2.29 2.15
C LEU A 287 4.28 1.04 1.47
N ILE A 288 3.12 1.17 0.83
CA ILE A 288 2.36 0.06 0.24
C ILE A 288 2.54 0.05 -1.28
N PHE A 289 2.72 -1.13 -1.86
CA PHE A 289 2.97 -1.38 -3.27
C PHE A 289 2.05 -2.49 -3.81
N ASP A 290 1.68 -2.41 -5.08
CA ASP A 290 0.89 -3.44 -5.74
C ASP A 290 1.65 -4.77 -5.84
N ARG A 291 0.94 -5.89 -5.63
CA ARG A 291 1.53 -7.23 -5.55
C ARG A 291 2.10 -7.76 -6.86
N LYS A 292 1.69 -7.19 -8.01
CA LYS A 292 2.05 -7.68 -9.36
C LYS A 292 2.97 -6.72 -10.11
N THR A 293 2.73 -5.42 -9.94
CA THR A 293 3.40 -4.34 -10.69
C THR A 293 4.40 -3.56 -9.83
N TYR A 294 4.43 -3.78 -8.50
CA TYR A 294 5.27 -3.07 -7.53
C TYR A 294 5.14 -1.53 -7.57
N ARG A 295 4.06 -1.02 -8.17
CA ARG A 295 3.71 0.40 -8.17
C ARG A 295 3.23 0.80 -6.78
N TYR A 296 3.69 1.94 -6.29
CA TYR A 296 3.22 2.52 -5.03
C TYR A 296 1.71 2.77 -5.06
N LEU A 297 1.01 2.29 -4.04
CA LEU A 297 -0.43 2.41 -3.87
C LEU A 297 -0.83 3.46 -2.84
N GLY A 298 0.03 3.81 -1.91
CA GLY A 298 -0.28 4.66 -0.76
C GLY A 298 0.56 4.30 0.46
N GLN A 299 0.41 5.04 1.55
CA GLN A 299 1.12 4.77 2.81
C GLN A 299 0.16 4.70 3.99
N ARG A 300 0.53 4.00 5.07
CA ARG A 300 -0.25 3.95 6.31
C ARG A 300 0.63 3.94 7.55
N THR A 301 0.07 4.39 8.66
CA THR A 301 0.62 4.23 10.02
C THR A 301 -0.28 3.28 10.79
N VAL A 302 0.33 2.36 11.53
CA VAL A 302 -0.32 1.31 12.33
C VAL A 302 0.16 1.40 13.77
N ASN A 303 -0.77 1.44 14.72
CA ASN A 303 -0.43 1.47 16.15
C ASN A 303 -0.01 0.09 16.65
N LEU A 304 1.23 -0.08 17.12
CA LEU A 304 1.78 -1.37 17.59
C LEU A 304 1.28 -1.76 18.98
N ARG A 305 0.71 -0.80 19.72
CA ARG A 305 0.15 -0.92 21.07
C ARG A 305 -0.97 0.12 21.26
N ASP A 306 -1.71 0.03 22.37
CA ASP A 306 -2.59 1.12 22.78
C ASP A 306 -1.75 2.39 23.06
N ARG A 307 -2.20 3.54 22.56
CA ARG A 307 -1.52 4.84 22.66
C ARG A 307 -2.47 5.88 23.23
N LYS A 308 -2.08 6.52 24.33
CA LYS A 308 -2.73 7.75 24.81
C LYS A 308 -2.25 8.94 23.99
N VAL A 309 -3.17 9.55 23.24
CA VAL A 309 -2.90 10.75 22.44
C VAL A 309 -3.54 11.95 23.12
N LYS A 310 -2.73 12.97 23.43
CA LYS A 310 -3.19 14.26 23.95
C LYS A 310 -3.48 15.20 22.78
N LEU A 311 -4.61 15.89 22.82
CA LEU A 311 -4.98 16.85 21.77
C LEU A 311 -4.43 18.26 22.08
N PRO A 312 -4.01 19.03 21.06
CA PRO A 312 -3.67 20.45 21.22
C PRO A 312 -4.82 21.29 21.80
N SER A 313 -6.08 20.89 21.51
CA SER A 313 -7.31 21.50 22.03
C SER A 313 -7.72 21.03 23.43
N GLY A 314 -6.92 20.17 24.09
CA GLY A 314 -7.12 19.74 25.47
C GLY A 314 -7.89 18.43 25.64
N GLY A 315 -7.42 17.64 26.61
CA GLY A 315 -7.88 16.28 26.89
C GLY A 315 -7.09 15.22 26.12
N GLU A 316 -7.37 13.95 26.45
CA GLU A 316 -6.74 12.78 25.84
C GLU A 316 -7.78 11.81 25.29
N TYR A 317 -7.38 10.96 24.36
CA TYR A 317 -8.09 9.77 23.95
C TYR A 317 -7.10 8.59 23.82
N THR A 318 -7.61 7.36 23.81
CA THR A 318 -6.78 6.18 23.55
C THR A 318 -7.02 5.70 22.13
N GLU A 319 -6.00 5.74 21.29
CA GLU A 319 -5.99 4.92 20.09
C GLU A 319 -5.63 3.49 20.44
N LYS A 320 -6.33 2.54 19.82
CA LYS A 320 -6.10 1.13 20.04
C LYS A 320 -4.91 0.60 19.24
N LYS A 321 -4.31 -0.47 19.76
CA LYS A 321 -3.45 -1.36 18.98
C LYS A 321 -4.17 -1.77 17.68
N ASP A 322 -3.40 -1.91 16.60
CA ASP A 322 -3.84 -2.27 15.25
C ASP A 322 -4.79 -1.25 14.59
N ALA A 323 -5.03 -0.08 15.22
CA ALA A 323 -5.67 1.05 14.56
C ALA A 323 -4.76 1.61 13.44
N VAL A 324 -5.39 1.96 12.32
CA VAL A 324 -4.72 2.39 11.09
C VAL A 324 -5.17 3.81 10.70
N THR A 325 -4.25 4.60 10.17
CA THR A 325 -4.55 5.75 9.31
C THR A 325 -3.64 5.72 8.10
N GLY A 326 -4.21 5.81 6.90
CA GLY A 326 -3.42 5.80 5.68
C GLY A 326 -4.02 6.59 4.53
N THR A 327 -3.34 6.48 3.38
CA THR A 327 -3.69 7.08 2.10
C THR A 327 -3.75 6.00 1.01
N ALA A 328 -4.37 6.33 -0.11
CA ALA A 328 -4.33 5.54 -1.33
C ALA A 328 -4.31 6.46 -2.55
N VAL A 329 -3.36 6.27 -3.46
CA VAL A 329 -3.26 6.97 -4.74
C VAL A 329 -4.21 6.30 -5.73
N LEU A 330 -5.24 7.01 -6.17
CA LEU A 330 -6.23 6.51 -7.13
C LEU A 330 -5.82 6.81 -8.57
N ALA A 331 -5.39 8.05 -8.84
CA ALA A 331 -4.96 8.49 -10.17
C ALA A 331 -3.85 9.56 -10.06
N VAL A 332 -2.96 9.57 -11.04
CA VAL A 332 -2.01 10.66 -11.32
C VAL A 332 -1.93 10.77 -12.85
N GLU A 333 -2.43 11.86 -13.41
CA GLU A 333 -2.72 12.02 -14.84
C GLU A 333 -2.58 13.48 -15.30
N LEU A 334 -2.59 13.72 -16.61
CA LEU A 334 -2.60 15.07 -17.17
C LEU A 334 -4.02 15.59 -17.34
N ALA A 335 -4.23 16.87 -17.02
CA ALA A 335 -5.45 17.61 -17.27
C ALA A 335 -5.16 18.88 -18.09
N PRO A 336 -5.98 19.23 -19.10
CA PRO A 336 -5.76 20.39 -19.97
C PRO A 336 -6.07 21.74 -19.31
N GLY A 337 -6.55 21.72 -18.06
CA GLY A 337 -6.98 22.90 -17.31
C GLY A 337 -7.39 22.53 -15.88
N LEU A 338 -7.76 23.56 -15.09
CA LEU A 338 -8.52 23.35 -13.87
C LEU A 338 -9.95 22.88 -14.21
N PRO A 339 -10.60 22.06 -13.36
CA PRO A 339 -12.02 21.77 -13.49
C PRO A 339 -12.87 23.01 -13.16
N GLU A 340 -14.19 22.90 -13.30
CA GLU A 340 -15.11 23.89 -12.73
C GLU A 340 -14.89 23.98 -11.21
N VAL A 341 -14.70 25.21 -10.73
CA VAL A 341 -14.41 25.56 -9.33
C VAL A 341 -15.68 26.07 -8.67
N SER A 342 -15.94 25.66 -7.42
CA SER A 342 -17.07 26.15 -6.65
C SER A 342 -17.07 27.69 -6.54
N PRO A 343 -18.22 28.38 -6.72
CA PRO A 343 -18.34 29.80 -6.41
C PRO A 343 -18.00 30.15 -4.95
N GLU A 344 -18.11 29.18 -4.04
CA GLU A 344 -17.78 29.28 -2.61
C GLU A 344 -16.32 28.89 -2.29
N ALA A 345 -15.49 28.61 -3.31
CA ALA A 345 -14.10 28.18 -3.13
C ALA A 345 -13.28 29.21 -2.34
N SER A 346 -12.55 28.72 -1.33
CA SER A 346 -11.60 29.53 -0.58
C SER A 346 -10.43 29.93 -1.48
N ARG A 347 -10.07 31.22 -1.49
CA ARG A 347 -8.91 31.74 -2.24
C ARG A 347 -7.77 32.03 -1.29
N MET A 348 -6.66 31.33 -1.47
CA MET A 348 -5.46 31.47 -0.67
C MET A 348 -4.31 31.98 -1.53
N LYS A 349 -3.81 33.19 -1.26
CA LYS A 349 -2.48 33.56 -1.73
C LYS A 349 -1.46 32.68 -1.02
N ILE A 350 -0.57 32.05 -1.77
CA ILE A 350 0.46 31.17 -1.20
C ILE A 350 1.42 32.05 -0.36
N PRO A 351 1.57 31.81 0.96
CA PRO A 351 2.55 32.51 1.78
C PRO A 351 3.99 32.11 1.37
N CYS A 352 4.94 32.97 1.68
CA CYS A 352 6.36 32.80 1.34
C CYS A 352 7.02 31.62 2.06
#